data_AF-A0A941ZFD2-F1
#
_entry.id   AF-A0A941ZFD2-F1
#
_cell.length_a   1.000
_cell.length_b   1.000
_cell.length_c   1.000
_cell.angle_alpha   90.00
_cell.angle_beta   90.00
_cell.angle_gamma   90.00
#
_symmetry.space_group_name_H-M   'P 1'
#
loop_
_entity.id
_entity.type
_entity.pdbx_description
1 polymer ?
#
loop_
_entity_poly.entity_id
_entity_poly.type
_entity_poly.pdbx_seq_one_letter_code
_entity_poly.pdbx_strand_id
1 'polypeptide(L)' 'MDDTASIRAFGIEVVTRLCERLIAGGAPGIHFYTLNQSALTLEICRRLGALAG' A
#
# COMPACT_ATOMS: atom_id res chain seq x y z
N MET A 1 12.73 12.05 14.33
CA MET A 1 12.87 11.92 12.85
C MET A 1 12.80 10.45 12.43
N ASP A 2 13.27 9.53 13.29
CA ASP A 2 13.08 8.08 13.14
C ASP A 2 11.60 7.64 13.23
N ASP A 3 10.84 8.20 14.17
CA ASP A 3 9.46 7.78 14.47
C ASP A 3 8.55 7.91 13.25
N THR A 4 8.66 9.00 12.50
CA THR A 4 7.85 9.22 11.30
C THR A 4 8.19 8.24 10.19
N ALA A 5 9.47 7.85 10.04
CA ALA A 5 9.88 6.87 9.05
C ALA A 5 9.40 5.46 9.46
N SER A 6 9.56 5.11 10.73
CA SER A 6 9.10 3.85 11.32
C SER A 6 7.58 3.69 11.24
N ILE A 7 6.82 4.74 11.57
CA ILE A 7 5.34 4.76 11.45
C ILE A 7 4.91 4.58 9.98
N ARG A 8 5.59 5.24 9.04
CA ARG A 8 5.28 5.07 7.61
C ARG A 8 5.57 3.66 7.13
N ALA A 9 6.72 3.09 7.49
CA ALA A 9 7.09 1.73 7.13
C ALA A 9 6.07 0.71 7.66
N PHE A 10 5.66 0.87 8.92
CA PHE A 10 4.62 0.04 9.53
C PHE A 10 3.28 0.19 8.82
N GLY A 11 2.84 1.43 8.53
CA GLY A 11 1.61 1.69 7.81
C GLY A 11 1.59 1.05 6.42
N ILE A 12 2.71 1.11 5.70
CA ILE A 12 2.87 0.46 4.39
C ILE A 12 2.73 -1.05 4.54
N GLU A 13 3.41 -1.67 5.51
CA GLU A 13 3.33 -3.12 5.72
C GLU A 13 1.89 -3.58 6.02
N VAL A 14 1.21 -2.91 6.94
CA VAL A 14 -0.15 -3.25 7.34
C VAL A 14 -1.12 -3.14 6.16
N VAL A 15 -1.04 -2.05 5.41
CA VAL A 15 -1.94 -1.82 4.26
C VAL A 15 -1.62 -2.78 3.12
N THR A 16 -0.34 -3.05 2.82
CA THR A 16 0.04 -4.06 1.82
C THR A 16 -0.55 -5.43 2.16
N ARG A 17 -0.41 -5.90 3.41
CA ARG A 17 -0.96 -7.20 3.83
C ARG A 17 -2.49 -7.23 3.79
N LEU A 18 -3.16 -6.11 4.06
CA LEU A 18 -4.61 -6.00 3.89
C LEU A 18 -5.01 -6.15 2.42
N CYS A 19 -4.34 -5.44 1.52
CA CYS A 19 -4.60 -5.54 0.09
C CYS A 19 -4.36 -6.96 -0.44
N GLU A 20 -3.28 -7.63 -0.03
CA GLU A 20 -3.00 -9.02 -0.38
C GLU A 20 -4.15 -9.95 0.00
N ARG A 21 -4.68 -9.82 1.23
CA ARG A 21 -5.82 -10.62 1.70
C ARG A 21 -7.08 -10.36 0.90
N LEU A 22 -7.36 -9.09 0.55
CA LEU A 22 -8.52 -8.73 -0.25
C LEU A 22 -8.43 -9.29 -1.67
N ILE A 23 -7.26 -9.16 -2.30
CA ILE A 23 -7.00 -9.71 -3.63
C ILE A 23 -7.10 -11.23 -3.62
N ALA A 24 -6.47 -11.90 -2.65
CA ALA A 24 -6.58 -13.34 -2.46
C ALA A 24 -8.02 -13.80 -2.18
N GLY A 25 -8.83 -12.93 -1.54
CA GLY A 25 -10.25 -13.13 -1.32
C GLY A 25 -11.14 -12.89 -2.55
N GLY A 26 -10.57 -12.57 -3.71
CA GLY A 26 -11.30 -12.37 -4.96
C GLY A 26 -11.79 -10.95 -5.20
N ALA A 27 -11.27 -9.94 -4.48
CA ALA A 27 -11.58 -8.56 -4.78
C ALA A 27 -11.13 -8.19 -6.21
N PRO A 28 -11.97 -7.55 -7.03
CA PRO A 28 -11.65 -7.23 -8.43
C PRO A 28 -10.61 -6.12 -8.59
N GLY A 29 -10.37 -5.33 -7.54
CA GLY A 29 -9.41 -4.23 -7.53
C GLY A 29 -9.42 -3.47 -6.20
N ILE A 30 -8.44 -2.58 -6.03
CA ILE A 30 -8.27 -1.75 -4.83
C ILE A 30 -8.25 -0.28 -5.23
N HIS A 31 -9.07 0.55 -4.58
CA HIS A 31 -9.08 2.00 -4.76
C HIS A 31 -8.43 2.66 -3.52
N PHE A 32 -7.43 3.51 -3.74
CA PHE A 32 -6.74 4.23 -2.67
C PHE A 32 -7.16 5.70 -2.60
N TYR A 33 -7.54 6.17 -1.41
CA TYR A 33 -7.64 7.59 -1.12
C TYR A 33 -6.28 8.12 -0.68
N THR A 34 -5.59 8.80 -1.60
CA THR A 34 -4.20 9.23 -1.40
C THR A 34 -4.05 10.52 -0.60
N LEU A 35 -5.14 11.27 -0.40
CA LEU A 35 -5.13 12.59 0.27
C LEU A 35 -4.07 13.54 -0.33
N ASN A 36 -3.99 13.58 -1.67
CA ASN A 36 -2.99 14.34 -2.43
C ASN A 36 -1.53 13.93 -2.17
N GLN A 37 -1.29 12.75 -1.59
CA GLN A 37 0.03 12.19 -1.29
C GLN A 37 0.17 10.79 -1.90
N SER A 38 0.68 10.71 -3.13
CA SER A 38 0.75 9.44 -3.86
C SER A 38 1.92 8.54 -3.47
N ALA A 39 2.99 9.06 -2.85
CA ALA A 39 4.23 8.31 -2.62
C ALA A 39 4.01 7.00 -1.82
N LEU A 40 3.19 7.04 -0.77
CA LEU A 40 2.88 5.87 0.06
C LEU A 40 2.05 4.84 -0.72
N THR A 41 1.06 5.30 -1.47
CA THR A 41 0.21 4.44 -2.30
C THR A 41 1.01 3.79 -3.42
N LEU A 42 1.91 4.52 -4.07
CA LEU A 42 2.79 3.97 -5.11
C LEU A 42 3.72 2.89 -4.57
N GLU A 43 4.25 3.06 -3.37
CA GLU A 43 5.05 2.03 -2.69
C GLU A 43 4.23 0.76 -2.41
N ILE A 44 2.99 0.90 -1.93
CA ILE A 44 2.09 -0.23 -1.73
C ILE A 44 1.81 -0.94 -3.06
N CYS A 45 1.47 -0.21 -4.11
CA CYS A 45 1.19 -0.79 -5.43
C CYS A 45 2.40 -1.51 -6.02
N ARG A 46 3.63 -1.01 -5.79
CA ARG A 46 4.87 -1.69 -6.21
C ARG A 46 5.06 -3.02 -5.48
N ARG A 47 4.85 -3.05 -4.16
CA ARG A 47 4.94 -4.28 -3.36
C ARG A 47 3.91 -5.33 -3.77
N LEU A 48 2.73 -4.89 -4.19
CA LEU A 48 1.66 -5.75 -4.72
C LEU A 48 1.90 -6.21 -6.17
N GLY A 49 2.97 -5.75 -6.84
CA GLY A 49 3.22 -6.06 -8.25
C GLY A 49 2.23 -5.40 -9.23
N ALA A 50 1.44 -4.44 -8.77
CA ALA A 50 0.39 -3.79 -9.56
C ALA A 50 0.92 -2.67 -10.48
N LEU A 51 2.15 -2.22 -10.27
CA LEU A 51 2.85 -1.28 -11.14
C LEU A 51 3.97 -2.04 -11.85
N ALA A 52 3.65 -2.60 -13.03
CA ALA A 52 4.65 -3.13 -13.94
C ALA A 52 5.11 -2.01 -14.89
N GLY A 53 6.41 -1.75 -14.86
CA GLY A 53 7.20 -1.03 -15.87
C GLY A 53 8.51 -1.76 -16.02
#